data_AF-A0A3D1DL65-F1
#
_entry.id   AF-A0A3D1DL65-F1
#
_cell.length_a   1.000
_cell.length_b   1.000
_cell.length_c   1.000
_cell.angle_alpha   90.00
_cell.angle_beta   90.00
_cell.angle_gamma   90.00
#
_symmetry.space_group_name_H-M   'P 1'
#
loop_
_entity.id
_entity.type
_entity.pdbx_description
1 polymer ?
#
loop_
_entity_poly.entity_id
_entity_poly.type
_entity_poly.pdbx_seq_one_letter_code
_entity_poly.pdbx_strand_id
1 'polypeptide(L)'
;FEVGPEKDPRARYAHPRRFSFLHQAVRDERLAVFEEMLTRYPTDGVEINLTEFVPLCRFDEVDRLSPLLTEWLRRLRKTADRAAQDQGRAKRIYVRLPTDIPTQQQLGCDSATWIADGLVDGLVCMNGIGDAVMTQCWSMEPLKKLVGDSDCRLVAGFNNLLQSQFHRSATQAMTWAAAANAWNDGADGFAVVDYHWTPNGWPLTAADYQTLRVLGHPELLRFRDKDYRALRLGRSRNEPIAWPDAMVDALPKPLEEKQPVELTLQIADDLEAAAKQQKIESVRLRIRITNIEASLNKVRVELNGKRLPESILSLDDLIYRQQPLGSFNPYGFVYEYRLPESLWPRRGENRVRVKLVEKDRGIDTKFDVSDIDLVIDYNPQRHLRENPVAY
;
A
#
# COMPACT_ATOMS: atom_id res chain seq x y z
N PHE A 1 -16.01 30.01 -1.80
CA PHE A 1 -15.50 28.89 -2.60
C PHE A 1 -14.97 27.76 -1.74
N GLU A 2 -14.39 28.02 -0.55
CA GLU A 2 -14.02 26.95 0.40
C GLU A 2 -15.26 26.21 0.93
N VAL A 3 -15.12 24.92 1.24
CA VAL A 3 -16.19 24.08 1.80
C VAL A 3 -16.54 24.47 3.25
N GLY A 4 -15.53 24.79 4.06
CA GLY A 4 -15.68 25.11 5.48
C GLY A 4 -15.78 23.88 6.39
N PRO A 5 -15.98 24.09 7.70
CA PRO A 5 -16.13 23.01 8.67
C PRO A 5 -17.45 22.26 8.53
N GLU A 6 -17.45 20.98 8.88
CA GLU A 6 -18.59 20.07 8.75
C GLU A 6 -18.80 19.24 10.02
N LYS A 7 -20.05 18.82 10.25
CA LYS A 7 -20.42 17.93 11.36
C LYS A 7 -20.39 16.44 10.98
N ASP A 8 -20.26 16.14 9.69
CA ASP A 8 -20.18 14.76 9.22
C ASP A 8 -18.92 14.08 9.81
N PRO A 9 -19.03 12.89 10.43
CA PRO A 9 -17.87 12.20 11.00
C PRO A 9 -16.73 11.95 10.00
N ARG A 10 -17.05 11.76 8.71
CA ARG A 10 -16.06 11.57 7.64
C ARG A 10 -15.22 12.82 7.41
N ALA A 11 -15.79 14.00 7.67
CA ALA A 11 -15.09 15.27 7.53
C ALA A 11 -13.94 15.47 8.54
N ARG A 12 -13.84 14.63 9.59
CA ARG A 12 -12.68 14.60 10.50
C ARG A 12 -11.34 14.47 9.76
N TYR A 13 -11.35 13.82 8.60
CA TYR A 13 -10.16 13.55 7.79
C TYR A 13 -10.05 14.46 6.55
N ALA A 14 -11.00 15.36 6.34
CA ALA A 14 -11.01 16.28 5.20
C ALA A 14 -10.50 17.67 5.61
N HIS A 15 -9.75 18.32 4.72
CA HIS A 15 -9.29 19.68 4.99
C HIS A 15 -10.46 20.68 4.83
N PRO A 16 -10.74 21.57 5.82
CA PRO A 16 -11.90 22.46 5.75
C PRO A 16 -11.77 23.55 4.69
N ARG A 17 -10.53 23.92 4.30
CA ARG A 17 -10.26 24.95 3.28
C ARG A 17 -10.21 24.44 1.85
N ARG A 18 -10.58 23.17 1.61
CA ARG A 18 -10.67 22.65 0.25
C ARG A 18 -11.73 23.40 -0.56
N PHE A 19 -11.52 23.53 -1.86
CA PHE A 19 -12.45 24.24 -2.73
C PHE A 19 -13.67 23.37 -3.07
N SER A 20 -14.85 23.99 -3.10
CA SER A 20 -16.08 23.37 -3.52
C SER A 20 -16.27 23.48 -5.04
N PHE A 21 -16.28 22.33 -5.71
CA PHE A 21 -16.62 22.16 -7.11
C PHE A 21 -18.11 22.38 -7.39
N LEU A 22 -18.96 22.67 -6.40
CA LEU A 22 -20.33 23.12 -6.66
C LEU A 22 -20.36 24.52 -7.30
N HIS A 23 -19.32 25.33 -7.07
CA HIS A 23 -19.19 26.63 -7.70
C HIS A 23 -18.60 26.51 -9.12
N GLN A 24 -19.34 27.02 -10.11
CA GLN A 24 -18.90 26.97 -11.51
C GLN A 24 -17.54 27.65 -11.74
N ALA A 25 -17.29 28.80 -11.10
CA ALA A 25 -16.01 29.51 -11.23
C ALA A 25 -14.79 28.66 -10.81
N VAL A 26 -14.94 27.78 -9.81
CA VAL A 26 -13.87 26.85 -9.39
C VAL A 26 -13.65 25.78 -10.46
N ARG A 27 -14.73 25.21 -11.00
CA ARG A 27 -14.66 24.18 -12.06
C ARG A 27 -14.02 24.74 -13.33
N ASP A 28 -14.40 25.95 -13.72
CA ASP A 28 -13.90 26.62 -14.92
C ASP A 28 -12.42 27.01 -14.77
N GLU A 29 -11.99 27.51 -13.60
CA GLU A 29 -10.57 27.79 -13.33
C GLU A 29 -9.72 26.51 -13.35
N ARG A 30 -10.18 25.43 -12.70
CA ARG A 30 -9.45 24.15 -12.72
C ARG A 30 -9.39 23.56 -14.12
N LEU A 31 -10.46 23.67 -14.92
CA LEU A 31 -10.46 23.22 -16.31
C LEU A 31 -9.43 23.99 -17.15
N ALA A 32 -9.35 25.31 -16.98
CA ALA A 32 -8.42 26.15 -17.72
C ALA A 32 -6.95 25.74 -17.50
N VAL A 33 -6.58 25.33 -16.27
CA VAL A 33 -5.23 24.83 -15.96
C VAL A 33 -4.94 23.52 -16.72
N PHE A 34 -5.86 22.57 -16.71
CA PHE A 34 -5.67 21.31 -17.45
C PHE A 34 -5.69 21.52 -18.96
N GLU A 35 -6.54 22.42 -19.47
CA GLU A 35 -6.56 22.81 -20.87
C GLU A 35 -5.22 23.40 -21.30
N GLU A 36 -4.63 24.27 -20.48
CA GLU A 36 -3.30 24.80 -20.72
C GLU A 36 -2.25 23.69 -20.84
N MET A 37 -2.22 22.76 -19.87
CA MET A 37 -1.28 21.63 -19.84
C MET A 37 -1.40 20.72 -21.06
N LEU A 38 -2.61 20.51 -21.55
CA LEU A 38 -2.88 19.63 -22.69
C LEU A 38 -2.58 20.29 -24.03
N THR A 39 -2.93 21.58 -24.18
CA THR A 39 -2.93 22.28 -25.48
C THR A 39 -1.65 23.06 -25.75
N ARG A 40 -0.98 23.62 -24.73
CA ARG A 40 0.21 24.46 -24.90
C ARG A 40 1.53 23.72 -24.73
N TYR A 41 1.50 22.52 -24.16
CA TYR A 41 2.68 21.70 -23.93
C TYR A 41 2.56 20.34 -24.63
N PRO A 42 3.67 19.73 -25.06
CA PRO A 42 3.69 18.41 -25.69
C PRO A 42 3.58 17.28 -24.66
N THR A 43 2.66 17.41 -23.70
CA THR A 43 2.35 16.40 -22.68
C THR A 43 1.69 15.17 -23.30
N ASP A 44 1.89 13.98 -22.73
CA ASP A 44 1.19 12.76 -23.15
C ASP A 44 -0.18 12.59 -22.47
N GLY A 45 -0.52 13.50 -21.55
CA GLY A 45 -1.73 13.40 -20.75
C GLY A 45 -1.63 14.15 -19.42
N VAL A 46 -2.64 13.93 -18.59
CA VAL A 46 -2.76 14.50 -17.25
C VAL A 46 -3.27 13.44 -16.27
N GLU A 47 -2.85 13.55 -15.01
CA GLU A 47 -3.40 12.78 -13.90
C GLU A 47 -4.19 13.72 -12.99
N ILE A 48 -5.42 13.33 -12.65
CA ILE A 48 -6.28 14.06 -11.71
C ILE A 48 -6.21 13.34 -10.36
N ASN A 49 -5.70 14.03 -9.34
CA ASN A 49 -5.63 13.49 -8.00
C ASN A 49 -6.95 13.71 -7.24
N LEU A 50 -7.76 12.65 -7.10
CA LEU A 50 -9.00 12.64 -6.29
C LEU A 50 -8.84 11.81 -5.01
N THR A 51 -7.62 11.72 -4.49
CA THR A 51 -7.34 11.20 -3.14
C THR A 51 -6.84 12.29 -2.19
N GLU A 52 -6.60 13.50 -2.69
CA GLU A 52 -6.18 14.67 -1.93
C GLU A 52 -7.25 15.77 -1.93
N PHE A 53 -7.43 16.42 -0.77
CA PHE A 53 -8.42 17.50 -0.61
C PHE A 53 -9.86 17.14 -1.06
N VAL A 54 -10.26 15.87 -0.87
CA VAL A 54 -11.58 15.34 -1.25
C VAL A 54 -12.49 15.12 -0.02
N PRO A 55 -13.83 15.07 -0.20
CA PRO A 55 -14.59 15.37 -1.42
C PRO A 55 -14.51 16.85 -1.80
N LEU A 56 -14.69 17.18 -3.08
CA LEU A 56 -14.67 18.57 -3.58
C LEU A 56 -16.00 19.31 -3.29
N CYS A 57 -16.68 18.96 -2.21
CA CYS A 57 -17.88 19.58 -1.67
C CYS A 57 -18.04 19.14 -0.20
N ARG A 58 -19.16 19.50 0.43
CA ARG A 58 -19.54 18.89 1.70
C ARG A 58 -20.03 17.46 1.51
N PHE A 59 -19.86 16.60 2.51
CA PHE A 59 -20.31 15.19 2.43
C PHE A 59 -21.83 15.05 2.24
N ASP A 60 -22.62 15.99 2.75
CA ASP A 60 -24.08 16.06 2.56
C ASP A 60 -24.51 16.61 1.18
N GLU A 61 -23.56 17.02 0.34
CA GLU A 61 -23.80 17.57 -0.99
C GLU A 61 -23.21 16.72 -2.13
N VAL A 62 -22.68 15.54 -1.81
CA VAL A 62 -22.00 14.65 -2.76
C VAL A 62 -22.87 14.28 -3.97
N ASP A 63 -24.17 14.06 -3.75
CA ASP A 63 -25.13 13.76 -4.83
C ASP A 63 -25.25 14.92 -5.84
N ARG A 64 -25.04 16.16 -5.40
CA ARG A 64 -25.01 17.35 -6.27
C ARG A 64 -23.66 17.50 -6.98
N LEU A 65 -22.57 17.06 -6.34
CA LEU A 65 -21.22 17.11 -6.91
C LEU A 65 -21.05 16.10 -8.05
N SER A 66 -21.49 14.86 -7.84
CA SER A 66 -21.22 13.75 -8.76
C SER A 66 -21.53 14.04 -10.23
N PRO A 67 -22.75 14.48 -10.62
CA PRO A 67 -23.04 14.79 -12.02
C PRO A 67 -22.22 15.97 -12.57
N LEU A 68 -21.87 16.95 -11.72
CA LEU A 68 -21.04 18.09 -12.13
C LEU A 68 -19.58 17.69 -12.38
N LEU A 69 -19.05 16.75 -11.60
CA LEU A 69 -17.70 16.22 -11.77
C LEU A 69 -17.60 15.38 -13.05
N THR A 70 -18.60 14.55 -13.33
CA THR A 70 -18.71 13.80 -14.59
C THR A 70 -18.76 14.74 -15.80
N GLU A 71 -19.59 15.78 -15.77
CA GLU A 71 -19.65 16.74 -16.88
C GLU A 71 -18.34 17.52 -17.05
N TRP A 72 -17.67 17.84 -15.95
CA TRP A 72 -16.35 18.46 -16.00
C TRP A 72 -15.32 17.56 -16.69
N LEU A 73 -15.32 16.25 -16.39
CA LEU A 73 -14.49 15.26 -17.08
C LEU A 73 -14.84 15.13 -18.57
N ARG A 74 -16.12 15.20 -18.95
CA ARG A 74 -16.52 15.23 -20.38
C ARG A 74 -15.94 16.43 -21.11
N ARG A 75 -15.94 17.62 -20.49
CA ARG A 75 -15.31 18.81 -21.06
C ARG A 75 -13.80 18.62 -21.21
N LEU A 76 -13.14 18.06 -20.19
CA LEU A 76 -11.71 17.78 -20.24
C LEU A 76 -11.34 16.76 -21.32
N ARG A 77 -12.10 15.67 -21.46
CA ARG A 77 -11.92 14.65 -22.52
C ARG A 77 -11.96 15.29 -23.91
N LYS A 78 -12.97 16.13 -24.18
CA LYS A 78 -13.05 16.89 -25.45
C LYS A 78 -11.83 17.76 -25.71
N THR A 79 -11.32 18.44 -24.67
CA THR A 79 -10.09 19.24 -24.77
C THR A 79 -8.87 18.36 -25.07
N ALA A 80 -8.75 17.22 -24.41
CA ALA A 80 -7.67 16.25 -24.64
C ALA A 80 -7.72 15.68 -26.07
N ASP A 81 -8.90 15.35 -26.59
CA ASP A 81 -9.07 14.82 -27.96
C ASP A 81 -8.68 15.85 -29.02
N ARG A 82 -9.12 17.10 -28.84
CA ARG A 82 -8.71 18.20 -29.72
C ARG A 82 -7.19 18.41 -29.68
N ALA A 83 -6.62 18.49 -28.48
CA ALA A 83 -5.17 18.64 -28.32
C ALA A 83 -4.39 17.47 -28.94
N ALA A 84 -4.95 16.26 -28.89
CA ALA A 84 -4.34 15.08 -29.50
C ALA A 84 -4.30 15.17 -31.04
N GLN A 85 -5.38 15.68 -31.64
CA GLN A 85 -5.45 15.94 -33.08
C GLN A 85 -4.49 17.06 -33.49
N ASP A 86 -4.54 18.20 -32.79
CA ASP A 86 -3.74 19.39 -33.12
C ASP A 86 -2.22 19.12 -33.01
N GLN A 87 -1.81 18.26 -32.07
CA GLN A 87 -0.39 17.95 -31.82
C GLN A 87 0.07 16.59 -32.40
N GLY A 88 -0.84 15.80 -32.99
CA GLY A 88 -0.53 14.45 -33.48
C GLY A 88 -0.02 13.50 -32.39
N ARG A 89 -0.49 13.65 -31.15
CA ARG A 89 0.00 12.91 -29.97
C ARG A 89 -1.15 12.57 -29.03
N ALA A 90 -1.33 11.29 -28.69
CA ALA A 90 -2.37 10.87 -27.77
C ALA A 90 -2.29 11.61 -26.42
N LYS A 91 -3.46 12.05 -25.90
CA LYS A 91 -3.59 12.76 -24.63
C LYS A 91 -4.42 11.90 -23.67
N ARG A 92 -3.75 11.29 -22.69
CA ARG A 92 -4.38 10.38 -21.72
C ARG A 92 -4.89 11.13 -20.49
N ILE A 93 -6.00 10.68 -19.92
CA ILE A 93 -6.55 11.17 -18.68
C ILE A 93 -6.56 10.04 -17.68
N TYR A 94 -5.72 10.16 -16.65
CA TYR A 94 -5.71 9.24 -15.51
C TYR A 94 -6.41 9.89 -14.32
N VAL A 95 -7.10 9.09 -13.52
CA VAL A 95 -7.71 9.58 -12.27
C VAL A 95 -7.25 8.71 -11.11
N ARG A 96 -6.68 9.35 -10.09
CA ARG A 96 -6.27 8.69 -8.85
C ARG A 96 -7.44 8.61 -7.89
N LEU A 97 -7.79 7.40 -7.47
CA LEU A 97 -8.96 7.10 -6.63
C LEU A 97 -8.68 5.99 -5.61
N PRO A 98 -9.42 5.93 -4.50
CA PRO A 98 -9.41 4.76 -3.61
C PRO A 98 -9.81 3.48 -4.36
N THR A 99 -9.27 2.32 -3.99
CA THR A 99 -9.64 1.00 -4.56
C THR A 99 -11.09 0.61 -4.25
N ASP A 100 -11.64 1.12 -3.15
CA ASP A 100 -13.00 0.85 -2.68
C ASP A 100 -14.05 1.72 -3.40
N ILE A 101 -14.90 1.08 -4.22
CA ILE A 101 -15.96 1.75 -5.00
C ILE A 101 -16.97 2.50 -4.11
N PRO A 102 -17.46 1.95 -2.99
CA PRO A 102 -18.29 2.72 -2.04
C PRO A 102 -17.64 4.02 -1.57
N THR A 103 -16.35 3.99 -1.23
CA THR A 103 -15.59 5.21 -0.87
C THR A 103 -15.55 6.19 -2.04
N GLN A 104 -15.32 5.73 -3.28
CA GLN A 104 -15.37 6.59 -4.47
C GLN A 104 -16.73 7.30 -4.60
N GLN A 105 -17.83 6.58 -4.41
CA GLN A 105 -19.19 7.14 -4.46
C GLN A 105 -19.41 8.18 -3.36
N GLN A 106 -18.93 7.91 -2.14
CA GLN A 106 -18.97 8.88 -1.03
C GLN A 106 -18.12 10.14 -1.30
N LEU A 107 -17.17 10.07 -2.23
CA LEU A 107 -16.40 11.22 -2.69
C LEU A 107 -17.05 11.96 -3.88
N GLY A 108 -18.17 11.44 -4.40
CA GLY A 108 -18.84 11.95 -5.61
C GLY A 108 -18.21 11.48 -6.91
N CYS A 109 -17.34 10.48 -6.85
CA CYS A 109 -16.65 9.94 -8.01
C CYS A 109 -17.47 8.79 -8.62
N ASP A 110 -17.98 9.01 -9.83
CA ASP A 110 -18.73 8.02 -10.60
C ASP A 110 -17.83 7.35 -11.64
N SER A 111 -16.88 6.55 -11.15
CA SER A 111 -15.92 5.83 -11.99
C SER A 111 -16.58 4.90 -13.00
N ALA A 112 -17.76 4.36 -12.67
CA ALA A 112 -18.54 3.52 -13.57
C ALA A 112 -18.94 4.27 -14.84
N THR A 113 -19.54 5.45 -14.69
CA THR A 113 -19.89 6.30 -15.84
C THR A 113 -18.63 6.77 -16.58
N TRP A 114 -17.56 7.13 -15.86
CA TRP A 114 -16.34 7.62 -16.51
C TRP A 114 -15.67 6.57 -17.39
N ILE A 115 -15.67 5.31 -16.96
CA ILE A 115 -15.17 4.19 -17.73
C ILE A 115 -16.10 3.91 -18.92
N ALA A 116 -17.41 3.77 -18.68
CA ALA A 116 -18.38 3.44 -19.71
C ALA A 116 -18.46 4.48 -20.84
N ASP A 117 -18.36 5.77 -20.50
CA ASP A 117 -18.36 6.88 -21.45
C ASP A 117 -16.97 7.13 -22.08
N GLY A 118 -15.92 6.37 -21.70
CA GLY A 118 -14.55 6.54 -22.22
C GLY A 118 -13.91 7.87 -21.82
N LEU A 119 -14.26 8.44 -20.66
CA LEU A 119 -13.76 9.75 -20.21
C LEU A 119 -12.35 9.67 -19.64
N VAL A 120 -11.93 8.49 -19.20
CA VAL A 120 -10.65 8.24 -18.54
C VAL A 120 -9.95 7.05 -19.19
N ASP A 121 -8.64 7.18 -19.41
CA ASP A 121 -7.79 6.13 -19.98
C ASP A 121 -7.24 5.17 -18.91
N GLY A 122 -7.31 5.56 -17.63
CA GLY A 122 -6.90 4.70 -16.53
C GLY A 122 -7.21 5.25 -15.16
N LEU A 123 -7.23 4.35 -14.19
CA LEU A 123 -7.36 4.65 -12.77
C LEU A 123 -6.04 4.35 -12.05
N VAL A 124 -5.56 5.32 -11.27
CA VAL A 124 -4.46 5.09 -10.32
C VAL A 124 -5.08 4.68 -8.98
N CYS A 125 -5.07 3.38 -8.72
CA CYS A 125 -5.74 2.74 -7.61
C CYS A 125 -4.95 2.89 -6.31
N MET A 126 -5.49 3.66 -5.37
CA MET A 126 -4.90 3.97 -4.07
C MET A 126 -5.58 3.21 -2.94
N ASN A 127 -4.83 2.80 -1.94
CA ASN A 127 -5.37 2.16 -0.74
C ASN A 127 -5.49 3.19 0.41
N GLY A 128 -6.35 4.17 0.20
CA GLY A 128 -6.58 5.26 1.15
C GLY A 128 -6.69 6.61 0.46
N ILE A 129 -6.73 7.66 1.28
CA ILE A 129 -6.78 9.08 0.91
C ILE A 129 -5.76 9.85 1.75
N GLY A 130 -5.31 11.00 1.26
CA GLY A 130 -4.30 11.80 1.95
C GLY A 130 -2.96 11.08 2.10
N ASP A 131 -2.30 11.34 3.24
CA ASP A 131 -1.10 10.65 3.72
C ASP A 131 -1.39 9.19 4.15
N ALA A 132 -1.91 8.37 3.24
CA ALA A 132 -2.13 6.95 3.46
C ALA A 132 -0.80 6.24 3.71
N VAL A 133 -0.83 5.20 4.54
CA VAL A 133 0.37 4.40 4.84
C VAL A 133 0.75 3.49 3.68
N MET A 134 2.01 3.06 3.66
CA MET A 134 2.47 2.00 2.76
C MET A 134 1.62 0.73 2.94
N THR A 135 1.14 0.20 1.82
CA THR A 135 0.48 -1.11 1.73
C THR A 135 0.99 -1.89 0.52
N GLN A 136 0.75 -3.20 0.54
CA GLN A 136 1.14 -4.14 -0.50
C GLN A 136 -0.06 -4.99 -0.96
N CYS A 137 -1.29 -4.55 -0.67
CA CYS A 137 -2.52 -5.22 -1.07
C CYS A 137 -3.51 -4.17 -1.61
N TRP A 138 -4.01 -4.35 -2.84
CA TRP A 138 -4.96 -3.44 -3.49
C TRP A 138 -6.39 -3.96 -3.55
N SER A 139 -6.58 -5.28 -3.62
CA SER A 139 -7.90 -5.91 -3.76
C SER A 139 -8.67 -5.36 -4.97
N MET A 140 -8.04 -5.35 -6.15
CA MET A 140 -8.57 -4.71 -7.36
C MET A 140 -9.73 -5.45 -8.03
N GLU A 141 -10.13 -6.61 -7.52
CA GLU A 141 -11.16 -7.48 -8.13
C GLU A 141 -12.47 -6.75 -8.49
N PRO A 142 -13.04 -5.90 -7.61
CA PRO A 142 -14.25 -5.14 -7.96
C PRO A 142 -14.01 -4.12 -9.08
N LEU A 143 -12.84 -3.47 -9.11
CA LEU A 143 -12.50 -2.51 -10.16
C LEU A 143 -12.21 -3.20 -11.49
N LYS A 144 -11.63 -4.39 -11.49
CA LYS A 144 -11.46 -5.19 -12.72
C LYS A 144 -12.80 -5.56 -13.33
N LYS A 145 -13.75 -5.99 -12.51
CA LYS A 145 -15.13 -6.25 -12.97
C LYS A 145 -15.77 -4.99 -13.55
N LEU A 146 -15.52 -3.83 -12.93
CA LEU A 146 -16.03 -2.55 -13.40
C LEU A 146 -15.43 -2.12 -14.74
N VAL A 147 -14.12 -2.29 -14.91
CA VAL A 147 -13.39 -2.01 -16.16
C VAL A 147 -13.82 -2.95 -17.28
N GLY A 148 -14.05 -4.24 -16.97
CA GLY A 148 -14.48 -5.23 -17.94
C GLY A 148 -13.54 -5.28 -19.16
N ASP A 149 -14.13 -5.23 -20.36
CA ASP A 149 -13.41 -5.22 -21.63
C ASP A 149 -13.07 -3.80 -22.14
N SER A 150 -13.22 -2.76 -21.31
CA SER A 150 -12.85 -1.40 -21.70
C SER A 150 -11.33 -1.24 -21.82
N ASP A 151 -10.89 -0.20 -22.54
CA ASP A 151 -9.47 0.16 -22.66
C ASP A 151 -8.91 0.86 -21.40
N CYS A 152 -9.72 1.00 -20.33
CA CYS A 152 -9.34 1.70 -19.11
C CYS A 152 -8.36 0.86 -18.30
N ARG A 153 -7.15 1.39 -18.05
CA ARG A 153 -6.10 0.66 -17.32
C ARG A 153 -6.20 0.83 -15.82
N LEU A 154 -5.95 -0.24 -15.07
CA LEU A 154 -5.81 -0.20 -13.61
C LEU A 154 -4.33 -0.14 -13.23
N VAL A 155 -3.89 1.00 -12.69
CA VAL A 155 -2.52 1.20 -12.24
C VAL A 155 -2.48 1.17 -10.71
N ALA A 156 -1.68 0.27 -10.14
CA ALA A 156 -1.47 0.21 -8.71
C ALA A 156 -0.67 1.43 -8.22
N GLY A 157 -1.34 2.34 -7.51
CA GLY A 157 -0.71 3.46 -6.85
C GLY A 157 -0.07 3.01 -5.53
N PHE A 158 1.23 3.25 -5.38
CA PHE A 158 2.02 2.89 -4.21
C PHE A 158 2.55 4.13 -3.48
N ASN A 159 2.15 4.29 -2.22
CA ASN A 159 2.75 5.24 -1.29
C ASN A 159 3.88 4.54 -0.53
N ASN A 160 5.09 5.09 -0.58
CA ASN A 160 6.25 4.48 0.05
C ASN A 160 6.45 4.92 1.52
N LEU A 161 5.53 5.65 2.13
CA LEU A 161 5.65 6.16 3.49
C LEU A 161 5.38 5.06 4.53
N LEU A 162 6.42 4.64 5.25
CA LEU A 162 6.32 3.59 6.28
C LEU A 162 6.19 4.18 7.70
N GLN A 163 6.69 5.41 7.92
CA GLN A 163 6.80 6.05 9.24
C GLN A 163 7.29 5.07 10.33
N SER A 164 8.31 4.24 10.05
CA SER A 164 8.92 3.37 11.04
C SER A 164 10.17 4.01 11.66
N GLN A 165 10.72 3.43 12.73
CA GLN A 165 11.87 4.00 13.44
C GLN A 165 13.12 3.93 12.57
N PHE A 166 13.29 2.78 11.90
CA PHE A 166 14.48 2.48 11.12
C PHE A 166 14.36 3.00 9.69
N HIS A 167 13.14 3.05 9.18
CA HIS A 167 12.87 3.43 7.81
C HIS A 167 11.69 4.41 7.76
N ARG A 168 11.96 5.64 7.34
CA ARG A 168 10.91 6.62 7.03
C ARG A 168 10.05 6.15 5.86
N SER A 169 10.69 5.50 4.89
CA SER A 169 10.09 5.07 3.62
C SER A 169 10.38 3.59 3.37
N ALA A 170 9.58 2.95 2.53
CA ALA A 170 9.70 1.54 2.18
C ALA A 170 11.11 1.23 1.67
N THR A 171 11.64 0.08 2.09
CA THR A 171 12.90 -0.42 1.55
C THR A 171 12.71 -0.92 0.11
N GLN A 172 13.81 -1.22 -0.57
CA GLN A 172 13.79 -1.80 -1.91
C GLN A 172 12.99 -3.11 -1.94
N ALA A 173 13.25 -4.04 -1.00
CA ALA A 173 12.53 -5.31 -0.90
C ALA A 173 11.03 -5.14 -0.62
N MET A 174 10.64 -4.13 0.19
CA MET A 174 9.22 -3.82 0.42
C MET A 174 8.54 -3.26 -0.84
N THR A 175 9.25 -2.41 -1.59
CA THR A 175 8.73 -1.84 -2.84
C THR A 175 8.57 -2.92 -3.91
N TRP A 176 9.52 -3.85 -4.01
CA TRP A 176 9.42 -5.00 -4.92
C TRP A 176 8.33 -5.99 -4.52
N ALA A 177 8.12 -6.22 -3.23
CA ALA A 177 6.98 -7.00 -2.73
C ALA A 177 5.65 -6.34 -3.09
N ALA A 178 5.53 -5.03 -2.92
CA ALA A 178 4.36 -4.25 -3.32
C ALA A 178 4.08 -4.40 -4.82
N ALA A 179 5.07 -4.16 -5.67
CA ALA A 179 4.92 -4.29 -7.12
C ALA A 179 4.56 -5.73 -7.53
N ALA A 180 5.20 -6.74 -6.94
CA ALA A 180 4.88 -8.13 -7.23
C ALA A 180 3.42 -8.46 -6.89
N ASN A 181 2.92 -7.98 -5.74
CA ASN A 181 1.51 -8.13 -5.38
C ASN A 181 0.57 -7.38 -6.30
N ALA A 182 0.91 -6.16 -6.75
CA ALA A 182 0.11 -5.42 -7.72
C ALA A 182 -0.04 -6.18 -9.04
N TRP A 183 1.06 -6.71 -9.60
CA TRP A 183 1.02 -7.50 -10.82
C TRP A 183 0.25 -8.82 -10.64
N ASN A 184 0.41 -9.48 -9.49
CA ASN A 184 -0.34 -10.71 -9.18
C ASN A 184 -1.84 -10.42 -8.99
N ASP A 185 -2.18 -9.25 -8.45
CA ASP A 185 -3.53 -8.71 -8.38
C ASP A 185 -3.97 -8.10 -9.72
N GLY A 186 -3.24 -8.37 -10.81
CA GLY A 186 -3.55 -8.05 -12.21
C GLY A 186 -3.71 -6.56 -12.52
N ALA A 187 -2.90 -5.71 -11.90
CA ALA A 187 -2.72 -4.34 -12.36
C ALA A 187 -2.06 -4.31 -13.76
N ASP A 188 -2.40 -3.30 -14.57
CA ASP A 188 -1.78 -3.01 -15.86
C ASP A 188 -0.49 -2.18 -15.72
N GLY A 189 -0.25 -1.64 -14.53
CA GLY A 189 0.92 -0.85 -14.20
C GLY A 189 1.13 -0.68 -12.70
N PHE A 190 2.33 -0.24 -12.33
CA PHE A 190 2.69 0.11 -10.96
C PHE A 190 3.27 1.51 -10.93
N ALA A 191 2.65 2.41 -10.15
CA ALA A 191 3.07 3.80 -10.02
C ALA A 191 3.47 4.09 -8.58
N VAL A 192 4.68 4.64 -8.39
CA VAL A 192 5.07 5.21 -7.09
C VAL A 192 4.50 6.62 -7.03
N VAL A 193 3.45 6.81 -6.23
CA VAL A 193 2.63 8.02 -6.26
C VAL A 193 3.04 9.07 -5.23
N ASP A 194 3.61 8.64 -4.11
CA ASP A 194 4.16 9.48 -3.06
C ASP A 194 5.59 9.02 -2.79
N TYR A 195 6.51 9.95 -3.01
CA TYR A 195 7.94 9.66 -3.13
C TYR A 195 8.71 10.34 -2.00
N HIS A 196 8.71 9.72 -0.81
CA HIS A 196 9.35 10.26 0.39
C HIS A 196 10.81 9.83 0.56
N TRP A 197 11.63 9.78 -0.50
CA TRP A 197 13.10 9.72 -0.31
C TRP A 197 13.71 11.04 0.16
N THR A 198 12.90 11.97 0.69
CA THR A 198 13.36 13.24 1.25
C THR A 198 14.13 13.04 2.56
N PRO A 199 15.23 13.80 2.78
CA PRO A 199 15.70 14.93 1.96
C PRO A 199 16.52 14.53 0.72
N ASN A 200 16.95 13.27 0.61
CA ASN A 200 17.87 12.79 -0.42
C ASN A 200 17.22 12.48 -1.79
N GLY A 201 15.94 12.86 -1.99
CA GLY A 201 15.13 12.47 -3.16
C GLY A 201 15.71 12.89 -4.51
N TRP A 202 16.72 13.77 -4.49
CA TRP A 202 17.62 14.03 -5.59
C TRP A 202 19.03 14.41 -5.07
N PRO A 203 20.13 13.93 -5.69
CA PRO A 203 20.17 12.94 -6.78
C PRO A 203 19.82 11.53 -6.30
N LEU A 204 19.18 10.76 -7.19
CA LEU A 204 18.88 9.35 -6.91
C LEU A 204 20.16 8.54 -6.68
N THR A 205 20.14 7.71 -5.64
CA THR A 205 21.24 6.78 -5.33
C THR A 205 21.23 5.58 -6.27
N ALA A 206 22.33 4.82 -6.30
CA ALA A 206 22.38 3.56 -7.05
C ALA A 206 21.26 2.58 -6.65
N ALA A 207 20.93 2.54 -5.35
CA ALA A 207 19.85 1.72 -4.83
C ALA A 207 18.47 2.19 -5.33
N ASP A 208 18.24 3.50 -5.42
CA ASP A 208 16.99 4.05 -5.96
C ASP A 208 16.80 3.67 -7.43
N TYR A 209 17.86 3.83 -8.25
CA TYR A 209 17.84 3.40 -9.65
C TYR A 209 17.58 1.90 -9.80
N GLN A 210 18.23 1.06 -8.98
CA GLN A 210 18.00 -0.37 -9.01
C GLN A 210 16.57 -0.72 -8.61
N THR A 211 16.01 -0.03 -7.62
CA THR A 211 14.63 -0.23 -7.16
C THR A 211 13.66 0.00 -8.32
N LEU A 212 13.79 1.14 -9.02
CA LEU A 212 12.87 1.57 -10.06
C LEU A 212 12.97 0.75 -11.36
N ARG A 213 14.17 0.28 -11.73
CA ARG A 213 14.43 -0.42 -13.01
C ARG A 213 13.62 -1.70 -13.22
N VAL A 214 13.21 -2.36 -12.14
CA VAL A 214 12.56 -3.68 -12.20
C VAL A 214 11.05 -3.62 -11.95
N LEU A 215 10.49 -2.45 -11.67
CA LEU A 215 9.06 -2.31 -11.35
C LEU A 215 8.16 -2.50 -12.58
N GLY A 216 8.69 -2.28 -13.78
CA GLY A 216 7.91 -2.22 -15.01
C GLY A 216 7.36 -3.56 -15.53
N HIS A 217 7.77 -4.70 -14.96
CA HIS A 217 7.25 -6.01 -15.39
C HIS A 217 7.40 -7.09 -14.31
N PRO A 218 6.42 -7.98 -14.11
CA PRO A 218 6.46 -9.01 -13.06
C PRO A 218 7.66 -9.96 -13.17
N GLU A 219 8.11 -10.28 -14.38
CA GLU A 219 9.26 -11.18 -14.58
C GLU A 219 10.56 -10.63 -13.99
N LEU A 220 10.74 -9.31 -13.99
CA LEU A 220 11.93 -8.65 -13.44
C LEU A 220 11.99 -8.72 -11.91
N LEU A 221 10.84 -8.98 -11.28
CA LEU A 221 10.66 -9.10 -9.84
C LEU A 221 10.75 -10.55 -9.35
N ARG A 222 10.63 -11.54 -10.24
CA ARG A 222 10.43 -12.96 -9.90
C ARG A 222 11.40 -13.52 -8.86
N PHE A 223 12.69 -13.20 -8.95
CA PHE A 223 13.75 -13.68 -8.04
C PHE A 223 14.48 -12.52 -7.37
N ARG A 224 13.73 -11.50 -6.99
CA ARG A 224 14.21 -10.41 -6.14
C ARG A 224 13.80 -10.67 -4.71
N ASP A 225 14.66 -10.28 -3.78
CA ASP A 225 14.36 -10.34 -2.35
C ASP A 225 13.14 -9.48 -2.06
N LYS A 226 12.25 -10.00 -1.22
CA LYS A 226 10.96 -9.37 -0.94
C LYS A 226 10.66 -9.42 0.55
N ASP A 227 10.19 -8.30 1.07
CA ASP A 227 9.67 -8.15 2.43
C ASP A 227 8.17 -7.85 2.31
N TYR A 228 7.36 -8.90 2.46
CA TYR A 228 5.90 -8.84 2.44
C TYR A 228 5.37 -8.48 3.82
N ARG A 229 4.57 -7.43 3.94
CA ARG A 229 4.10 -6.87 5.21
C ARG A 229 2.60 -6.91 5.34
N ALA A 230 2.14 -7.21 6.55
CA ALA A 230 0.76 -6.95 6.94
C ALA A 230 0.52 -5.44 7.00
N LEU A 231 -0.72 -5.02 6.72
CA LEU A 231 -1.09 -3.61 6.79
C LEU A 231 -0.83 -3.07 8.21
N ARG A 232 -0.24 -1.87 8.28
CA ARG A 232 0.11 -1.21 9.53
C ARG A 232 -0.37 0.24 9.51
N LEU A 233 -0.98 0.69 10.60
CA LEU A 233 -1.27 2.09 10.88
C LEU A 233 0.02 2.87 11.12
N GLY A 234 0.04 4.12 10.65
CA GLY A 234 1.17 5.02 10.81
C GLY A 234 1.47 5.29 12.29
N ARG A 235 2.71 5.66 12.62
CA ARG A 235 3.22 5.79 13.99
C ARG A 235 2.36 6.61 14.95
N SER A 236 1.67 7.62 14.44
CA SER A 236 0.86 8.54 15.25
C SER A 236 -0.59 8.07 15.45
N ARG A 237 -0.94 6.87 14.97
CA ARG A 237 -2.32 6.34 15.01
C ARG A 237 -2.37 5.03 15.78
N ASN A 238 -3.09 5.06 16.90
CA ASN A 238 -3.40 3.88 17.72
C ASN A 238 -4.84 3.38 17.52
N GLU A 239 -5.63 4.09 16.71
CA GLU A 239 -7.02 3.72 16.39
C GLU A 239 -7.15 3.47 14.89
N PRO A 240 -7.90 2.42 14.48
CA PRO A 240 -8.23 2.19 13.08
C PRO A 240 -8.89 3.42 12.46
N ILE A 241 -8.56 3.67 11.20
CA ILE A 241 -9.20 4.74 10.45
C ILE A 241 -10.62 4.28 10.12
N ALA A 242 -11.61 4.98 10.69
CA ALA A 242 -13.02 4.63 10.48
C ALA A 242 -13.51 4.88 9.04
N TRP A 243 -12.76 5.67 8.26
CA TRP A 243 -13.03 5.94 6.85
C TRP A 243 -11.76 6.50 6.18
N PRO A 244 -11.30 5.97 5.02
CA PRO A 244 -11.95 4.94 4.19
C PRO A 244 -11.96 3.51 4.77
N ASP A 245 -12.95 2.71 4.37
CA ASP A 245 -13.18 1.34 4.86
C ASP A 245 -12.04 0.36 4.51
N ALA A 246 -11.24 0.68 3.49
CA ALA A 246 -10.09 -0.12 3.04
C ALA A 246 -8.95 -0.25 4.08
N MET A 247 -9.02 0.44 5.22
CA MET A 247 -7.95 0.49 6.24
C MET A 247 -8.32 -0.14 7.60
N VAL A 248 -9.41 -0.91 7.67
CA VAL A 248 -9.97 -1.39 8.95
C VAL A 248 -9.14 -2.52 9.61
N ASP A 249 -8.43 -3.36 8.83
CA ASP A 249 -7.71 -4.53 9.36
C ASP A 249 -6.17 -4.34 9.43
N ALA A 250 -5.72 -3.39 10.25
CA ALA A 250 -4.31 -2.99 10.34
C ALA A 250 -3.68 -3.24 11.73
N LEU A 251 -2.36 -3.38 11.77
CA LEU A 251 -1.55 -3.37 13.00
C LEU A 251 -1.32 -1.94 13.52
N PRO A 252 -1.05 -1.72 14.82
CA PRO A 252 -0.92 -2.72 15.88
C PRO A 252 -2.27 -3.28 16.35
N LYS A 253 -2.26 -4.51 16.89
CA LYS A 253 -3.44 -5.14 17.52
C LYS A 253 -3.12 -5.64 18.93
N PRO A 254 -4.01 -5.42 19.92
CA PRO A 254 -3.85 -5.95 21.27
C PRO A 254 -3.74 -7.48 21.28
N LEU A 255 -2.75 -7.99 22.00
CA LEU A 255 -2.51 -9.41 22.19
C LEU A 255 -2.91 -9.83 23.62
N GLU A 256 -4.15 -10.27 23.77
CA GLU A 256 -4.70 -10.70 25.06
C GLU A 256 -4.52 -12.21 25.31
N GLU A 257 -4.41 -12.59 26.57
CA GLU A 257 -4.25 -13.99 26.95
C GLU A 257 -5.42 -14.83 26.44
N LYS A 258 -5.10 -15.94 25.75
CA LYS A 258 -6.02 -16.89 25.11
C LYS A 258 -6.83 -16.34 23.94
N GLN A 259 -6.72 -15.06 23.60
CA GLN A 259 -7.36 -14.46 22.44
C GLN A 259 -6.36 -14.33 21.28
N PRO A 260 -6.57 -15.02 20.15
CA PRO A 260 -5.66 -14.96 19.03
C PRO A 260 -5.84 -13.65 18.24
N VAL A 261 -4.73 -13.07 17.83
CA VAL A 261 -4.67 -12.03 16.81
C VAL A 261 -4.44 -12.69 15.46
N GLU A 262 -5.23 -12.29 14.47
CA GLU A 262 -5.15 -12.83 13.10
C GLU A 262 -5.00 -11.72 12.09
N LEU A 263 -4.13 -11.96 11.11
CA LEU A 263 -3.87 -11.08 9.98
C LEU A 263 -3.57 -11.88 8.72
N THR A 264 -3.77 -11.21 7.59
CA THR A 264 -3.49 -11.73 6.26
C THR A 264 -2.25 -11.09 5.67
N LEU A 265 -1.42 -11.91 5.03
CA LEU A 265 -0.34 -11.51 4.14
C LEU A 265 -0.69 -11.92 2.70
N GLN A 266 -0.57 -10.99 1.76
CA GLN A 266 -0.61 -11.30 0.34
C GLN A 266 0.81 -11.53 -0.17
N ILE A 267 1.04 -12.67 -0.83
CA ILE A 267 2.36 -13.08 -1.32
C ILE A 267 2.26 -13.48 -2.79
N ALA A 268 2.83 -12.68 -3.69
CA ALA A 268 2.84 -12.97 -5.12
C ALA A 268 3.79 -14.09 -5.54
N ASP A 269 4.83 -14.36 -4.75
CA ASP A 269 5.90 -15.27 -5.12
C ASP A 269 5.46 -16.74 -5.13
N ASP A 270 5.86 -17.45 -6.19
CA ASP A 270 5.70 -18.90 -6.33
C ASP A 270 6.98 -19.60 -5.82
N LEU A 271 6.96 -19.93 -4.53
CA LEU A 271 8.08 -20.56 -3.86
C LEU A 271 8.35 -21.99 -4.37
N GLU A 272 7.32 -22.73 -4.81
CA GLU A 272 7.49 -24.07 -5.35
C GLU A 272 8.27 -24.02 -6.68
N ALA A 273 7.89 -23.11 -7.57
CA ALA A 273 8.60 -22.91 -8.83
C ALA A 273 10.03 -22.38 -8.64
N ALA A 274 10.26 -21.54 -7.63
CA ALA A 274 11.59 -21.02 -7.31
C ALA A 274 12.50 -22.08 -6.66
N ALA A 275 11.94 -22.98 -5.84
CA ALA A 275 12.67 -24.10 -5.25
C ALA A 275 13.13 -25.12 -6.27
N LYS A 276 12.28 -25.44 -7.27
CA LYS A 276 12.66 -26.28 -8.41
C LYS A 276 13.87 -25.72 -9.18
N GLN A 277 14.04 -24.40 -9.17
CA GLN A 277 15.19 -23.70 -9.76
C GLN A 277 16.34 -23.46 -8.77
N GLN A 278 16.18 -23.88 -7.52
CA GLN A 278 17.17 -23.75 -6.43
C GLN A 278 17.61 -22.30 -6.24
N LYS A 279 16.63 -21.39 -6.32
CA LYS A 279 16.83 -19.95 -6.19
C LYS A 279 16.56 -19.43 -4.78
N ILE A 280 15.83 -20.14 -3.93
CA ILE A 280 15.52 -19.66 -2.58
C ILE A 280 16.74 -19.84 -1.67
N GLU A 281 17.18 -18.76 -1.02
CA GLU A 281 18.17 -18.80 0.05
C GLU A 281 17.50 -19.04 1.40
N SER A 282 16.43 -18.28 1.69
CA SER A 282 15.65 -18.49 2.89
C SER A 282 14.27 -17.85 2.82
N VAL A 283 13.37 -18.37 3.67
CA VAL A 283 12.04 -17.79 3.90
C VAL A 283 11.89 -17.61 5.40
N ARG A 284 11.58 -16.39 5.85
CA ARG A 284 11.47 -16.06 7.27
C ARG A 284 10.17 -15.34 7.55
N LEU A 285 9.42 -15.79 8.57
CA LEU A 285 8.26 -15.07 9.10
C LEU A 285 8.68 -14.36 10.39
N ARG A 286 8.50 -13.06 10.47
CA ARG A 286 8.85 -12.23 11.63
C ARG A 286 7.57 -11.65 12.25
N ILE A 287 7.47 -11.74 13.57
CA ILE A 287 6.37 -11.17 14.36
C ILE A 287 6.98 -10.33 15.47
N ARG A 288 6.72 -9.03 15.48
CA ARG A 288 7.15 -8.12 16.54
C ARG A 288 6.03 -7.93 17.56
N ILE A 289 6.30 -8.29 18.82
CA ILE A 289 5.36 -8.12 19.92
C ILE A 289 5.92 -7.09 20.91
N THR A 290 5.09 -6.12 21.30
CA THR A 290 5.51 -5.03 22.19
C THR A 290 5.49 -5.43 23.65
N ASN A 291 6.41 -4.86 24.43
CA ASN A 291 6.53 -4.96 25.90
C ASN A 291 6.65 -6.39 26.47
N ILE A 292 6.74 -7.41 25.61
CA ILE A 292 6.82 -8.80 26.02
C ILE A 292 8.23 -9.17 26.42
N GLU A 293 8.38 -9.98 27.46
CA GLU A 293 9.59 -10.74 27.75
C GLU A 293 9.33 -12.19 27.32
N ALA A 294 10.04 -12.66 26.29
CA ALA A 294 9.75 -13.95 25.66
C ALA A 294 9.95 -15.14 26.60
N SER A 295 10.89 -15.05 27.57
CA SER A 295 11.15 -16.13 28.53
C SER A 295 10.05 -16.31 29.59
N LEU A 296 9.25 -15.26 29.84
CA LEU A 296 8.19 -15.26 30.86
C LEU A 296 6.78 -15.44 30.27
N ASN A 297 6.65 -15.49 28.94
CA ASN A 297 5.37 -15.51 28.24
C ASN A 297 5.37 -16.60 27.18
N LYS A 298 4.26 -17.34 27.04
CA LYS A 298 4.14 -18.40 26.05
C LYS A 298 3.36 -17.92 24.84
N VAL A 299 4.05 -17.69 23.72
CA VAL A 299 3.43 -17.32 22.44
C VAL A 299 3.37 -18.53 21.51
N ARG A 300 2.23 -18.70 20.83
CA ARG A 300 2.06 -19.68 19.75
C ARG A 300 1.77 -18.95 18.45
N VAL A 301 2.48 -19.33 17.39
CA VAL A 301 2.26 -18.80 16.04
C VAL A 301 1.85 -19.94 15.10
N GLU A 302 0.86 -19.67 14.25
CA GLU A 302 0.40 -20.56 13.18
C GLU A 302 0.44 -19.79 11.85
N LEU A 303 0.91 -20.46 10.78
CA LEU A 303 0.85 -19.98 9.41
C LEU A 303 -0.02 -20.94 8.60
N ASN A 304 -1.10 -20.44 8.00
CA ASN A 304 -2.07 -21.24 7.24
C ASN A 304 -2.59 -22.45 8.03
N GLY A 305 -2.85 -22.27 9.33
CA GLY A 305 -3.31 -23.33 10.23
C GLY A 305 -2.24 -24.32 10.68
N LYS A 306 -1.01 -24.24 10.18
CA LYS A 306 0.11 -25.06 10.64
C LYS A 306 0.86 -24.34 11.77
N ARG A 307 1.00 -25.01 12.91
CA ARG A 307 1.76 -24.50 14.05
C ARG A 307 3.25 -24.45 13.73
N LEU A 308 3.89 -23.32 14.01
CA LEU A 308 5.32 -23.16 13.88
C LEU A 308 6.02 -23.68 15.16
N PRO A 309 6.99 -24.60 15.04
CA PRO A 309 7.70 -25.16 16.19
C PRO A 309 8.77 -24.20 16.72
N GLU A 310 9.09 -24.32 18.01
CA GLU A 310 10.17 -23.54 18.65
C GLU A 310 11.55 -23.89 18.11
N SER A 311 11.73 -25.08 17.50
CA SER A 311 13.01 -25.52 16.92
C SER A 311 13.46 -24.69 15.71
N ILE A 312 12.58 -23.88 15.12
CA ILE A 312 12.91 -22.99 14.00
C ILE A 312 12.78 -21.51 14.39
N LEU A 313 12.54 -21.22 15.67
CA LEU A 313 12.38 -19.89 16.22
C LEU A 313 13.75 -19.31 16.63
N SER A 314 14.01 -18.09 16.20
CA SER A 314 15.03 -17.20 16.75
C SER A 314 14.35 -16.00 17.40
N LEU A 315 14.90 -15.53 18.52
CA LEU A 315 14.37 -14.40 19.27
C LEU A 315 15.34 -13.23 19.19
N ASP A 316 14.87 -12.09 18.70
CA ASP A 316 15.61 -10.84 18.78
C ASP A 316 15.02 -9.93 19.86
N ASP A 317 15.84 -9.67 20.87
CA ASP A 317 15.52 -8.80 22.00
C ASP A 317 15.74 -7.32 21.61
N LEU A 318 14.64 -6.56 21.64
CA LEU A 318 14.60 -5.12 21.40
C LEU A 318 14.31 -4.33 22.70
N ILE A 319 14.38 -4.95 23.87
CA ILE A 319 14.16 -4.28 25.17
C ILE A 319 15.37 -3.38 25.47
N TYR A 320 15.09 -2.09 25.69
CA TYR A 320 16.04 -1.09 26.20
C TYR A 320 17.47 -1.15 25.63
N ARG A 321 17.61 -1.20 24.30
CA ARG A 321 18.92 -1.01 23.63
C ARG A 321 19.00 0.35 22.97
N GLN A 322 20.10 1.07 23.22
CA GLN A 322 20.44 2.32 22.56
C GLN A 322 21.08 2.03 21.19
N GLN A 323 20.63 2.73 20.15
CA GLN A 323 21.21 2.75 18.82
C GLN A 323 21.49 4.20 18.38
N PRO A 324 22.24 4.43 17.28
CA PRO A 324 22.56 5.78 16.82
C PRO A 324 21.33 6.69 16.58
N LEU A 325 20.18 6.09 16.24
CA LEU A 325 18.90 6.79 16.03
C LEU A 325 18.00 6.81 17.29
N GLY A 326 18.55 6.52 18.46
CA GLY A 326 17.84 6.45 19.75
C GLY A 326 17.54 5.02 20.21
N SER A 327 16.79 4.88 21.30
CA SER A 327 16.40 3.56 21.82
C SER A 327 15.35 2.90 20.94
N PHE A 328 15.42 1.58 20.74
CA PHE A 328 14.39 0.83 19.99
C PHE A 328 12.97 1.13 20.47
N ASN A 329 12.02 1.35 19.55
CA ASN A 329 10.63 1.61 19.89
C ASN A 329 9.68 1.07 18.80
N PRO A 330 8.63 0.30 19.17
CA PRO A 330 8.30 -0.12 20.54
C PRO A 330 9.25 -1.21 21.10
N TYR A 331 9.53 -1.19 22.41
CA TYR A 331 10.30 -2.25 23.08
C TYR A 331 9.57 -3.60 23.00
N GLY A 332 10.30 -4.70 23.10
CA GLY A 332 9.74 -6.05 23.10
C GLY A 332 10.64 -7.03 22.36
N PHE A 333 10.05 -8.07 21.76
CA PHE A 333 10.78 -9.11 21.04
C PHE A 333 10.28 -9.27 19.60
N VAL A 334 11.19 -9.65 18.71
CA VAL A 334 10.86 -10.21 17.40
C VAL A 334 10.97 -11.73 17.49
N TYR A 335 9.88 -12.41 17.13
CA TYR A 335 9.82 -13.85 16.96
C TYR A 335 10.04 -14.14 15.47
N GLU A 336 11.25 -14.56 15.11
CA GLU A 336 11.63 -14.90 13.74
C GLU A 336 11.61 -16.42 13.54
N TYR A 337 10.79 -16.90 12.62
CA TYR A 337 10.72 -18.30 12.24
C TYR A 337 11.38 -18.51 10.88
N ARG A 338 12.49 -19.26 10.83
CA ARG A 338 13.11 -19.67 9.56
C ARG A 338 12.36 -20.87 9.00
N LEU A 339 11.51 -20.63 8.01
CA LEU A 339 10.55 -21.61 7.53
C LEU A 339 11.21 -22.68 6.64
N PRO A 340 11.13 -23.98 7.00
CA PRO A 340 11.45 -25.05 6.06
C PRO A 340 10.40 -25.15 4.96
N GLU A 341 10.75 -25.81 3.85
CA GLU A 341 9.89 -25.96 2.67
C GLU A 341 8.47 -26.47 2.98
N SER A 342 8.34 -27.41 3.93
CA SER A 342 7.04 -27.95 4.36
C SER A 342 6.09 -26.94 5.04
N LEU A 343 6.64 -25.80 5.48
CA LEU A 343 5.94 -24.70 6.16
C LEU A 343 5.98 -23.39 5.37
N TRP A 344 6.47 -23.39 4.12
CA TRP A 344 6.45 -22.19 3.29
C TRP A 344 5.02 -21.67 3.05
N PRO A 345 4.87 -20.34 2.90
CA PRO A 345 3.60 -19.76 2.49
C PRO A 345 3.23 -20.21 1.07
N ARG A 346 1.96 -20.07 0.72
CA ARG A 346 1.45 -20.27 -0.63
C ARG A 346 1.42 -18.95 -1.40
N ARG A 347 1.35 -19.01 -2.72
CA ARG A 347 1.02 -17.83 -3.53
C ARG A 347 -0.40 -17.36 -3.22
N GLY A 348 -0.61 -16.04 -3.14
CA GLY A 348 -1.85 -15.39 -2.76
C GLY A 348 -1.99 -15.16 -1.25
N GLU A 349 -3.19 -15.39 -0.72
CA GLU A 349 -3.54 -15.10 0.66
C GLU A 349 -2.98 -16.12 1.66
N ASN A 350 -2.28 -15.62 2.67
CA ASN A 350 -1.72 -16.39 3.79
C ASN A 350 -2.17 -15.83 5.13
N ARG A 351 -2.67 -16.69 6.02
CA ARG A 351 -3.16 -16.28 7.33
C ARG A 351 -2.14 -16.56 8.41
N VAL A 352 -1.76 -15.52 9.17
CA VAL A 352 -0.90 -15.62 10.34
C VAL A 352 -1.77 -15.46 11.59
N ARG A 353 -1.66 -16.40 12.51
CA ARG A 353 -2.37 -16.38 13.79
C ARG A 353 -1.36 -16.38 14.93
N VAL A 354 -1.43 -15.35 15.77
CA VAL A 354 -0.56 -15.15 16.94
C VAL A 354 -1.42 -15.27 18.18
N LYS A 355 -1.07 -16.18 19.10
CA LYS A 355 -1.81 -16.41 20.33
C LYS A 355 -0.89 -16.36 21.53
N LEU A 356 -1.19 -15.47 22.49
CA LEU A 356 -0.62 -15.54 23.83
C LEU A 356 -1.31 -16.66 24.59
N VAL A 357 -0.61 -17.77 24.78
CA VAL A 357 -1.13 -18.97 25.47
C VAL A 357 -1.12 -18.74 26.97
N GLU A 358 -0.06 -18.13 27.48
CA GLU A 358 0.16 -17.86 28.89
C GLU A 358 0.87 -16.51 29.03
N LYS A 359 0.29 -15.64 29.85
CA LYS A 359 0.84 -14.32 30.18
C LYS A 359 1.54 -14.40 31.53
N ASP A 360 2.70 -13.74 31.63
CA ASP A 360 3.38 -13.52 32.91
C ASP A 360 2.41 -12.87 33.91
N ARG A 361 2.29 -13.49 35.09
CA ARG A 361 1.42 -13.02 36.18
C ARG A 361 2.03 -11.86 36.96
N GLY A 362 3.34 -11.65 36.86
CA GLY A 362 4.06 -10.60 37.57
C GLY A 362 4.01 -9.22 36.91
N ILE A 363 3.53 -9.12 35.66
CA ILE A 363 3.55 -7.89 34.88
C ILE A 363 2.14 -7.54 34.37
N ASP A 364 1.61 -6.42 34.88
CA ASP A 364 0.38 -5.81 34.37
C ASP A 364 0.68 -4.77 33.27
N THR A 365 1.13 -5.24 32.12
CA THR A 365 1.34 -4.41 30.92
C THR A 365 0.57 -4.95 29.73
N LYS A 366 0.35 -4.09 28.73
CA LYS A 366 -0.29 -4.44 27.46
C LYS A 366 0.76 -4.91 26.44
N PHE A 367 0.44 -6.00 25.76
CA PHE A 367 1.19 -6.48 24.60
C PHE A 367 0.38 -6.21 23.35
N ASP A 368 1.06 -5.77 22.29
CA ASP A 368 0.47 -5.63 20.97
C ASP A 368 1.30 -6.42 19.97
N VAL A 369 0.64 -7.10 19.04
CA VAL A 369 1.29 -7.46 17.78
C VAL A 369 1.47 -6.16 17.02
N SER A 370 2.72 -5.76 16.81
CA SER A 370 3.05 -4.47 16.20
C SER A 370 3.41 -4.57 14.73
N ASP A 371 4.13 -5.63 14.35
CA ASP A 371 4.53 -5.89 12.96
C ASP A 371 4.44 -7.38 12.67
N ILE A 372 4.00 -7.71 11.46
CA ILE A 372 4.13 -9.05 10.88
C ILE A 372 4.65 -8.86 9.46
N ASP A 373 5.72 -9.58 9.14
CA ASP A 373 6.27 -9.59 7.80
C ASP A 373 6.89 -10.95 7.44
N LEU A 374 6.94 -11.23 6.14
CA LEU A 374 7.51 -12.42 5.57
C LEU A 374 8.58 -12.02 4.55
N VAL A 375 9.82 -12.39 4.86
CA VAL A 375 10.99 -12.12 4.05
C VAL A 375 11.35 -13.35 3.23
N ILE A 376 11.55 -13.15 1.93
CA ILE A 376 12.07 -14.16 1.01
C ILE A 376 13.37 -13.61 0.44
N ASP A 377 14.46 -14.34 0.68
CA ASP A 377 15.76 -14.05 0.08
C ASP A 377 16.06 -15.06 -1.03
N TYR A 378 16.60 -14.57 -2.13
CA TYR A 378 16.95 -15.32 -3.31
C TYR A 378 18.46 -15.30 -3.57
N ASN A 379 18.98 -16.44 -3.99
CA ASN A 379 20.34 -16.55 -4.49
C ASN A 379 20.45 -15.88 -5.88
N PRO A 380 21.43 -14.99 -6.10
CA PRO A 380 21.75 -14.43 -7.42
C PRO A 380 21.83 -15.48 -8.54
N GLN A 381 22.44 -16.64 -8.25
CA GLN A 381 22.49 -17.81 -9.14
C GLN A 381 22.20 -19.08 -8.34
N ARG A 382 21.98 -20.21 -9.03
CA ARG A 382 21.79 -21.51 -8.37
C ARG A 382 22.93 -21.76 -7.38
N HIS A 383 22.60 -21.87 -6.10
CA HIS A 383 23.54 -22.06 -4.97
C HIS A 383 24.58 -20.95 -4.74
N LEU A 384 24.51 -19.82 -5.43
CA LEU A 384 25.41 -18.68 -5.19
C LEU A 384 24.74 -17.72 -4.22
N ARG A 385 25.17 -17.73 -2.96
CA ARG A 385 24.74 -16.74 -1.96
C ARG A 385 25.24 -15.35 -2.34
N GLU A 386 24.52 -14.32 -1.91
CA GLU A 386 24.94 -12.93 -2.11
C GLU A 386 26.32 -12.65 -1.49
N ASN A 387 26.57 -13.22 -0.31
CA ASN A 387 27.88 -13.25 0.33
C ASN A 387 28.43 -14.68 0.30
N PRO A 388 29.39 -14.99 -0.60
CA PRO A 388 30.05 -16.29 -0.62
C PRO A 388 30.73 -16.58 0.72
N VAL A 389 30.83 -17.86 1.08
CA VAL A 389 31.58 -18.28 2.27
C VAL A 389 33.05 -17.94 2.04
N ALA A 390 33.58 -17.01 2.84
CA ALA A 390 35.01 -16.75 2.90
C ALA A 390 35.69 -17.98 3.53
N TYR A 391 36.47 -18.71 2.73
CA TYR A 391 37.30 -19.82 3.17
C TYR A 391 38.71 -19.36 3.52
#